data_AF-A0A531AL18-F1
#
_entry.id   AF-A0A531AL18-F1
#
_cell.length_a   1.000
_cell.length_b   1.000
_cell.length_c   1.000
_cell.angle_alpha   90.00
_cell.angle_beta   90.00
_cell.angle_gamma   90.00
#
_symmetry.space_group_name_H-M   'P 1'
#
loop_
_entity.id
_entity.type
_entity.pdbx_description
1 polymer ?
#
loop_
_entity_poly.entity_id
_entity_poly.type
_entity_poly.pdbx_seq_one_letter_code
_entity_poly.pdbx_strand_id
1 'polypeptide(L)'
;MSDDSFIREVNEEMRRDQAHALWDRFGPALLALAILVVVGTAAFVGYRYWDETRANRSGDAFSQALKLANEGKSDEALAALDALEKDGYGAYPLLARMREATVKADKGDVAAAVKDFDEVAADTDIPSGLRDMARLRAALLLVDHGSFADVSSRVETLTADTNPLRHT
;
A
#
# COMPACT_ATOMS: atom_id res chain seq x y z
N MET A 1 -5.49 33.58 -66.87
CA MET A 1 -5.48 32.61 -65.73
C MET A 1 -4.16 32.68 -64.95
N SER A 2 -3.45 33.82 -64.97
CA SER A 2 -2.12 33.96 -64.35
C SER A 2 -2.16 34.80 -63.07
N ASP A 3 -3.08 35.76 -62.98
CA ASP A 3 -3.24 36.63 -61.81
C ASP A 3 -3.73 35.87 -60.57
N ASP A 4 -4.61 34.87 -60.75
CA ASP A 4 -5.07 33.99 -59.67
C ASP A 4 -3.96 33.11 -59.08
N SER A 5 -2.92 32.79 -59.86
CA SER A 5 -1.77 32.01 -59.40
C SER A 5 -0.82 32.87 -58.57
N PHE A 6 -0.52 34.09 -59.06
CA PHE A 6 0.38 35.02 -58.40
C PHE A 6 -0.17 35.52 -57.05
N ILE A 7 -1.46 35.87 -56.98
CA ILE A 7 -2.10 36.31 -55.73
C ILE A 7 -2.21 35.18 -54.71
N ARG A 8 -2.33 33.93 -55.18
CA ARG A 8 -2.35 32.75 -54.30
C ARG A 8 -0.95 32.45 -53.76
N GLU A 9 0.06 32.47 -54.63
CA GLU A 9 1.47 32.22 -54.26
C GLU A 9 1.98 33.26 -53.25
N VAL A 10 1.70 34.55 -53.45
CA VAL A 10 2.07 35.62 -52.50
C VAL A 10 1.33 35.50 -51.16
N ASN A 11 0.03 35.15 -51.16
CA ASN A 11 -0.69 34.88 -49.91
C ASN A 11 -0.16 33.64 -49.18
N GLU A 12 0.25 32.62 -49.91
CA GLU A 12 0.84 31.39 -49.36
C GLU A 12 2.19 31.69 -48.68
N GLU A 13 3.05 32.49 -49.32
CA GLU A 13 4.31 32.98 -48.76
C GLU A 13 4.08 33.82 -47.49
N MET A 14 3.15 34.79 -47.54
CA MET A 14 2.84 35.63 -46.37
C MET A 14 2.25 34.83 -45.20
N ARG A 15 1.39 33.83 -45.46
CA ARG A 15 0.86 32.93 -44.40
C ARG A 15 1.96 32.06 -43.81
N ARG A 16 2.85 31.56 -44.65
CA ARG A 16 3.98 30.73 -44.24
C ARG A 16 4.97 31.53 -43.38
N ASP A 17 5.26 32.77 -43.73
CA ASP A 17 6.13 33.66 -42.94
C ASP A 17 5.49 34.03 -41.60
N GLN A 18 4.17 34.29 -41.55
CA GLN A 18 3.45 34.51 -40.29
C GLN A 18 3.46 33.27 -39.38
N ALA A 19 3.28 32.08 -39.96
CA ALA A 19 3.38 30.83 -39.23
C ALA A 19 4.80 30.57 -38.71
N HIS A 20 5.83 30.85 -39.52
CA HIS A 20 7.23 30.78 -39.10
C HIS A 20 7.54 31.79 -37.97
N ALA A 21 7.10 33.04 -38.07
CA ALA A 21 7.31 34.04 -37.04
C ALA A 21 6.61 33.69 -35.70
N LEU A 22 5.42 33.08 -35.76
CA LEU A 22 4.74 32.54 -34.58
C LEU A 22 5.52 31.37 -33.97
N TRP A 23 6.05 30.47 -34.81
CA TRP A 23 6.87 29.34 -34.36
C TRP A 23 8.21 29.78 -33.77
N ASP A 24 8.91 30.74 -34.36
CA ASP A 24 10.17 31.23 -33.81
C ASP A 24 9.99 31.91 -32.45
N ARG A 25 8.82 32.52 -32.22
CA ARG A 25 8.48 33.16 -30.95
C ARG A 25 7.99 32.19 -29.88
N PHE A 26 7.11 31.24 -30.21
CA PHE A 26 6.45 30.36 -29.25
C PHE A 26 6.90 28.90 -29.30
N GLY A 27 7.46 28.45 -30.43
CA GLY A 27 7.96 27.09 -30.66
C GLY A 27 8.97 26.63 -29.60
N PRO A 28 9.99 27.43 -29.23
CA PRO A 28 10.90 27.06 -28.15
C PRO A 28 10.20 26.88 -26.79
N ALA A 29 9.21 27.74 -26.48
CA ALA A 29 8.45 27.64 -25.23
C ALA A 29 7.52 26.42 -25.22
N LEU A 30 6.84 26.15 -26.35
CA LEU A 30 6.00 24.95 -26.52
C LEU A 30 6.85 23.67 -26.45
N LEU A 31 8.04 23.67 -27.06
CA LEU A 31 8.96 22.54 -27.01
C LEU A 31 9.49 22.33 -25.59
N ALA A 32 9.88 23.40 -24.89
CA ALA A 32 10.30 23.33 -23.50
C ALA A 32 9.17 22.78 -22.59
N LEU A 33 7.94 23.25 -22.80
CA LEU A 33 6.77 22.74 -22.08
C LEU A 33 6.54 21.24 -22.36
N ALA A 34 6.60 20.82 -23.63
CA ALA A 34 6.45 19.43 -24.01
C ALA A 34 7.52 18.54 -23.37
N ILE A 35 8.79 18.97 -23.39
CA ILE A 35 9.90 18.27 -22.72
C ILE A 35 9.63 18.17 -21.21
N LEU A 36 9.21 19.26 -20.58
CA LEU A 36 8.92 19.29 -19.14
C LEU A 36 7.81 18.30 -18.78
N VAL A 37 6.75 18.22 -19.57
CA VAL A 37 5.67 17.24 -19.39
C VAL A 37 6.18 15.81 -19.54
N VAL A 38 7.00 15.53 -20.56
CA VAL A 38 7.57 14.19 -20.78
C VAL A 38 8.48 13.78 -19.61
N VAL A 39 9.38 14.67 -19.19
CA VAL A 39 10.30 14.41 -18.06
C VAL A 39 9.54 14.23 -16.75
N GLY A 40 8.55 15.09 -16.48
CA GLY A 40 7.71 14.98 -15.28
C GLY A 40 6.93 13.66 -15.24
N THR A 41 6.37 13.24 -16.38
CA THR A 41 5.65 11.97 -16.50
C THR A 41 6.60 10.78 -16.33
N ALA A 42 7.79 10.81 -16.96
CA ALA A 42 8.78 9.75 -16.83
C ALA A 42 9.25 9.59 -15.37
N ALA A 43 9.49 10.69 -14.67
CA ALA A 43 9.84 10.66 -13.25
C ALA A 43 8.72 10.07 -12.38
N PHE A 44 7.46 10.47 -12.63
CA PHE A 44 6.30 9.95 -11.90
C PHE A 44 6.09 8.45 -12.13
N VAL A 45 6.16 7.99 -13.38
CA VAL A 45 6.02 6.58 -13.73
C VAL A 45 7.17 5.76 -13.16
N GLY A 46 8.41 6.27 -13.23
CA GLY A 46 9.57 5.62 -12.63
C GLY A 46 9.43 5.45 -11.11
N TYR A 47 8.94 6.49 -10.42
CA TYR A 47 8.65 6.42 -8.98
C TYR A 47 7.57 5.38 -8.67
N ARG A 48 6.45 5.39 -9.39
CA ARG A 48 5.36 4.42 -9.20
C ARG A 48 5.82 2.98 -9.44
N TYR A 49 6.61 2.75 -10.49
CA TYR A 49 7.14 1.43 -10.78
C TYR A 49 8.06 0.92 -9.66
N TRP A 50 8.89 1.79 -9.10
CA TRP A 50 9.75 1.44 -7.98
C TRP A 50 8.95 1.10 -6.71
N ASP A 51 7.94 1.90 -6.39
CA ASP A 51 7.01 1.69 -5.28
C ASP A 51 6.25 0.36 -5.40
N GLU A 52 5.66 0.10 -6.57
CA GLU A 52 4.90 -1.11 -6.87
C GLU A 52 5.78 -2.36 -6.86
N THR A 53 6.99 -2.27 -7.41
CA THR A 53 7.95 -3.40 -7.38
C THR A 53 8.30 -3.79 -5.94
N ARG A 54 8.41 -2.81 -5.03
CA ARG A 54 8.72 -3.07 -3.63
C ARG A 54 7.54 -3.70 -2.89
N ALA A 55 6.33 -3.20 -3.14
CA ALA A 55 5.10 -3.78 -2.63
C ALA A 55 4.89 -5.24 -3.12
N ASN A 56 5.13 -5.51 -4.41
CA ASN A 56 5.01 -6.85 -4.98
C ASN A 56 5.95 -7.86 -4.31
N ARG A 57 7.20 -7.47 -4.05
CA ARG A 57 8.14 -8.34 -3.32
C ARG A 57 7.65 -8.70 -1.92
N SER A 58 7.12 -7.73 -1.18
CA SER A 58 6.54 -7.98 0.14
C SER A 58 5.30 -8.86 0.07
N GLY A 59 4.45 -8.68 -0.95
CA GLY A 59 3.29 -9.53 -1.20
C GLY A 59 3.64 -10.97 -1.54
N ASP A 60 4.65 -11.18 -2.38
CA ASP A 60 5.17 -12.51 -2.72
C ASP A 60 5.75 -13.22 -1.51
N ALA A 61 6.55 -12.50 -0.70
CA ALA A 61 7.13 -13.02 0.53
C ALA A 61 6.04 -13.40 1.55
N PHE A 62 5.03 -12.55 1.73
CA PHE A 62 3.89 -12.82 2.61
C PHE A 62 3.11 -14.07 2.16
N SER A 63 2.84 -14.18 0.85
CA SER A 63 2.10 -15.31 0.29
C SER A 63 2.86 -16.63 0.45
N GLN A 64 4.18 -16.60 0.30
CA GLN A 64 5.05 -17.76 0.56
C GLN A 64 5.05 -18.15 2.04
N ALA A 65 5.17 -17.18 2.94
CA ALA A 65 5.10 -17.43 4.38
C ALA A 65 3.75 -18.03 4.80
N LEU A 66 2.65 -17.54 4.22
CA LEU A 66 1.32 -18.10 4.45
C LEU A 66 1.20 -19.55 3.95
N LYS A 67 1.81 -19.86 2.79
CA LYS A 67 1.87 -21.22 2.28
C LYS A 67 2.62 -22.15 3.22
N LEU A 68 3.77 -21.72 3.75
CA LEU A 68 4.54 -22.49 4.74
C LEU A 68 3.72 -22.76 6.01
N ALA A 69 3.00 -21.75 6.51
CA ALA A 69 2.12 -21.91 7.67
C ALA A 69 1.01 -22.94 7.41
N ASN A 70 0.38 -22.89 6.22
CA ASN A 70 -0.66 -23.82 5.84
C ASN A 70 -0.14 -25.25 5.58
N GLU A 71 1.13 -25.40 5.21
CA GLU A 71 1.82 -26.70 5.10
C GLU A 71 2.23 -27.27 6.48
N GLY A 72 1.94 -26.57 7.57
CA GLY A 72 2.32 -26.98 8.93
C GLY A 72 3.78 -26.70 9.29
N LYS A 73 4.53 -26.02 8.42
CA LYS A 73 5.93 -25.62 8.63
C LYS A 73 5.99 -24.31 9.43
N SER A 74 5.46 -24.36 10.64
CA SER A 74 5.27 -23.17 11.48
C SER A 74 6.58 -22.41 11.71
N ASP A 75 7.69 -23.10 11.97
CA ASP A 75 8.99 -22.43 12.23
C ASP A 75 9.55 -21.70 11.00
N GLU A 76 9.44 -22.31 9.82
CA GLU A 76 9.83 -21.66 8.55
C GLU A 76 8.93 -20.47 8.24
N ALA A 77 7.62 -20.60 8.50
CA ALA A 77 6.66 -19.52 8.33
C ALA A 77 6.97 -18.34 9.27
N LEU A 78 7.24 -18.61 10.55
CA LEU A 78 7.61 -17.58 11.53
C LEU A 78 8.89 -16.85 11.11
N ALA A 79 9.92 -17.56 10.66
CA ALA A 79 11.15 -16.93 10.17
C ALA A 79 10.90 -16.04 8.93
N ALA A 80 10.05 -16.49 8.00
CA ALA A 80 9.69 -15.70 6.82
C ALA A 80 8.85 -14.47 7.17
N LEU A 81 7.96 -14.57 8.16
CA LEU A 81 7.15 -13.44 8.65
C LEU A 81 7.99 -12.43 9.42
N ASP A 82 8.92 -12.89 10.27
CA ASP A 82 9.86 -12.05 11.03
C ASP A 82 10.81 -11.26 10.12
N ALA A 83 11.21 -11.85 8.99
CA ALA A 83 11.94 -11.14 7.93
C ALA A 83 11.07 -10.08 7.26
N LEU A 84 9.80 -10.40 6.98
CA LEU A 84 8.86 -9.47 6.37
C LEU A 84 8.46 -8.31 7.29
N GLU A 85 8.47 -8.52 8.61
CA GLU A 85 8.29 -7.44 9.58
C GLU A 85 9.41 -6.40 9.50
N LYS A 86 10.65 -6.84 9.29
CA LYS A 86 11.83 -5.94 9.21
C LYS A 86 12.00 -5.30 7.84
N ASP A 87 11.84 -6.10 6.78
CA ASP A 87 12.17 -5.70 5.41
C ASP A 87 10.94 -5.36 4.55
N GLY A 88 9.74 -5.58 5.08
CA GLY A 88 8.49 -5.37 4.39
C GLY A 88 8.22 -3.89 4.08
N TYR A 89 7.44 -3.67 3.03
CA TYR A 89 7.05 -2.33 2.57
C TYR A 89 5.57 -2.07 2.81
N GLY A 90 5.20 -0.81 3.07
CA GLY A 90 3.80 -0.42 3.28
C GLY A 90 3.17 -1.13 4.49
N ALA A 91 2.00 -1.74 4.29
CA ALA A 91 1.24 -2.40 5.36
C ALA A 91 1.66 -3.86 5.64
N TYR A 92 2.58 -4.41 4.85
CA TYR A 92 2.99 -5.82 4.97
C TYR A 92 3.68 -6.17 6.30
N PRO A 93 4.53 -5.30 6.91
CA PRO A 93 5.10 -5.59 8.22
C PRO A 93 4.04 -5.86 9.30
N LEU A 94 2.98 -5.04 9.32
CA LEU A 94 1.88 -5.21 10.25
C LEU A 94 1.08 -6.49 9.97
N LEU A 95 0.81 -6.79 8.71
CA LEU A 95 0.15 -8.04 8.32
C LEU A 95 1.00 -9.26 8.70
N ALA A 96 2.33 -9.16 8.57
CA ALA A 96 3.26 -10.20 8.96
C ALA A 96 3.18 -10.48 10.46
N ARG A 97 3.25 -9.44 11.30
CA ARG A 97 3.12 -9.53 12.76
C ARG A 97 1.79 -10.17 13.20
N MET A 98 0.68 -9.73 12.59
CA MET A 98 -0.64 -10.32 12.84
C MET A 98 -0.73 -11.80 12.45
N ARG A 99 -0.09 -12.18 11.33
CA ARG A 99 -0.06 -13.58 10.90
C ARG A 99 0.87 -14.41 11.78
N GLU A 100 1.99 -13.86 12.21
CA GLU A 100 2.96 -14.50 13.10
C GLU A 100 2.29 -14.91 14.41
N ALA A 101 1.55 -13.98 15.03
CA ALA A 101 0.75 -14.26 16.23
C ALA A 101 -0.23 -15.42 16.00
N THR A 102 -0.88 -15.48 14.83
CA THR A 102 -1.78 -16.59 14.48
C THR A 102 -1.02 -17.92 14.35
N VAL A 103 0.15 -17.92 13.71
CA VAL A 103 0.98 -19.14 13.55
C VAL A 103 1.49 -19.63 14.91
N LYS A 104 1.83 -18.72 15.85
CA LYS A 104 2.17 -19.08 17.23
C LYS A 104 1.01 -19.76 17.95
N ALA A 105 -0.21 -19.22 17.79
CA ALA A 105 -1.42 -19.86 18.33
C ALA A 105 -1.66 -21.24 17.70
N ASP A 106 -1.54 -21.38 16.38
CA ASP A 106 -1.70 -22.65 15.66
C ASP A 106 -0.67 -23.70 16.11
N LYS A 107 0.53 -23.26 16.52
CA LYS A 107 1.59 -24.11 17.10
C LYS A 107 1.31 -24.50 18.57
N GLY A 108 0.30 -23.89 19.21
CA GLY A 108 -0.07 -24.10 20.61
C GLY A 108 0.56 -23.10 21.60
N ASP A 109 1.32 -22.11 21.13
CA ASP A 109 1.85 -21.03 21.96
C ASP A 109 0.86 -19.87 22.03
N VAL A 110 -0.26 -20.12 22.71
CA VAL A 110 -1.36 -19.17 22.85
C VAL A 110 -0.93 -17.93 23.65
N ALA A 111 -0.06 -18.09 24.65
CA ALA A 111 0.41 -16.99 25.47
C ALA A 111 1.24 -15.99 24.64
N ALA A 112 2.16 -16.49 23.80
CA ALA A 112 2.92 -15.61 22.90
C ALA A 112 2.01 -14.96 21.86
N ALA A 113 1.06 -15.71 21.30
CA ALA A 113 0.10 -15.17 20.32
C ALA A 113 -0.75 -14.02 20.90
N VAL A 114 -1.29 -14.20 22.11
CA VAL A 114 -2.08 -13.16 22.80
C VAL A 114 -1.23 -11.92 23.04
N LYS A 115 0.00 -12.10 23.52
CA LYS A 115 0.94 -10.99 23.75
C LYS A 115 1.18 -10.20 22.46
N ASP A 116 1.47 -10.87 21.35
CA ASP A 116 1.74 -10.19 20.08
C ASP A 116 0.50 -9.40 19.59
N PHE A 117 -0.71 -9.97 19.72
CA PHE A 117 -1.94 -9.27 19.39
C PHE A 117 -2.22 -8.08 20.32
N ASP A 118 -1.90 -8.20 21.61
CA ASP A 118 -2.05 -7.09 22.56
C ASP A 118 -1.08 -5.94 22.26
N GLU A 119 0.15 -6.26 21.85
CA GLU A 119 1.11 -5.23 21.43
C GLU A 119 0.63 -4.48 20.18
N VAL A 120 0.05 -5.20 19.20
CA VAL A 120 -0.60 -4.56 18.03
C VAL A 120 -1.81 -3.73 18.45
N ALA A 121 -2.59 -4.19 19.43
CA ALA A 121 -3.73 -3.43 19.94
C ALA A 121 -3.31 -2.15 20.66
N ALA A 122 -2.17 -2.17 21.36
CA ALA A 122 -1.65 -1.05 22.16
C ALA A 122 -0.92 0.01 21.31
N ASP A 123 -0.44 -0.35 20.12
CA ASP A 123 0.30 0.55 19.24
C ASP A 123 -0.63 1.62 18.63
N THR A 124 -0.42 2.89 19.00
CA THR A 124 -1.27 4.01 18.56
C THR A 124 -1.07 4.40 17.11
N ASP A 125 0.02 3.98 16.48
CA ASP A 125 0.33 4.32 15.08
C ASP A 125 -0.47 3.45 14.10
N ILE A 126 -1.04 2.35 14.59
CA ILE A 126 -1.87 1.44 13.81
C ILE A 126 -3.31 1.98 13.72
N PRO A 127 -3.96 1.93 12.54
CA PRO A 127 -5.36 2.33 12.40
C PRO A 127 -6.27 1.62 13.40
N SER A 128 -7.22 2.37 14.00
CA SER A 128 -8.09 1.87 15.08
C SER A 128 -8.79 0.55 14.73
N GLY A 129 -9.30 0.41 13.51
CA GLY A 129 -9.95 -0.83 13.07
C GLY A 129 -9.02 -2.06 13.10
N LEU A 130 -7.73 -1.92 12.80
CA LEU A 130 -6.78 -3.03 12.88
C LEU A 130 -6.42 -3.36 14.34
N ARG A 131 -6.31 -2.34 15.20
CA ARG A 131 -6.10 -2.55 16.65
C ARG A 131 -7.27 -3.29 17.27
N ASP A 132 -8.49 -2.94 16.87
CA ASP A 132 -9.70 -3.57 17.36
C ASP A 132 -9.80 -5.03 16.89
N MET A 133 -9.40 -5.31 15.65
CA MET A 133 -9.26 -6.69 15.16
C MET A 133 -8.22 -7.48 15.94
N ALA A 134 -7.10 -6.87 16.31
CA ALA A 134 -6.08 -7.52 17.15
C ALA A 134 -6.60 -7.83 18.56
N ARG A 135 -7.31 -6.88 19.20
CA ARG A 135 -8.00 -7.10 20.48
C ARG A 135 -8.98 -8.27 20.42
N LEU A 136 -9.78 -8.32 19.36
CA LEU A 136 -10.74 -9.39 19.16
C LEU A 136 -10.06 -10.75 18.98
N ARG A 137 -8.97 -10.81 18.19
CA ARG A 137 -8.16 -12.02 18.00
C ARG A 137 -7.54 -12.51 19.32
N ALA A 138 -6.96 -11.62 20.11
CA ALA A 138 -6.43 -11.94 21.44
C ALA A 138 -7.54 -12.48 22.36
N ALA A 139 -8.69 -11.81 22.39
CA ALA A 139 -9.83 -12.23 23.20
C ALA A 139 -10.35 -13.63 22.80
N LEU A 140 -10.47 -13.90 21.49
CA LEU A 140 -10.90 -15.20 20.97
C LEU A 140 -9.96 -16.33 21.41
N LEU A 141 -8.64 -16.10 21.35
CA LEU A 141 -7.67 -17.08 21.85
C LEU A 141 -7.83 -17.32 23.36
N LEU A 142 -8.17 -16.29 24.13
CA LEU A 142 -8.39 -16.41 25.57
C LEU A 142 -9.72 -17.07 25.96
N VAL A 143 -10.68 -17.23 25.03
CA VAL A 143 -11.95 -17.92 25.33
C VAL A 143 -11.71 -19.35 25.79
N ASP A 144 -10.83 -20.06 25.09
CA ASP A 144 -10.54 -21.48 25.38
C ASP A 144 -9.34 -21.65 26.35
N HIS A 145 -8.55 -20.59 26.55
CA HIS A 145 -7.24 -20.68 27.23
C HIS A 145 -7.04 -19.71 28.41
N GLY A 146 -7.95 -18.77 28.63
CA GLY A 146 -7.82 -17.70 29.63
C GLY A 146 -8.99 -17.63 30.61
N SER A 147 -9.01 -16.58 31.44
CA SER A 147 -10.13 -16.30 32.33
C SER A 147 -11.18 -15.41 31.67
N PHE A 148 -12.41 -15.43 32.20
CA PHE A 148 -13.46 -14.49 31.78
C PHE A 148 -13.01 -13.02 31.91
N ALA A 149 -12.21 -12.70 32.94
CA ALA A 149 -11.68 -11.35 33.13
C ALA A 149 -10.72 -10.93 32.00
N ASP A 150 -9.90 -11.86 31.50
CA ASP A 150 -8.96 -11.60 30.40
C ASP A 150 -9.69 -11.38 29.07
N VAL A 151 -10.77 -12.12 28.85
CA VAL A 151 -11.62 -11.96 27.65
C VAL A 151 -12.42 -10.64 27.73
N SER A 152 -13.12 -10.40 28.85
CA SER A 152 -13.97 -9.22 29.03
C SER A 152 -13.19 -7.91 28.90
N SER A 153 -12.02 -7.79 29.54
CA SER A 153 -11.19 -6.59 29.46
C SER A 153 -10.82 -6.18 28.02
N ARG A 154 -10.63 -7.14 27.12
CA ARG A 154 -10.30 -6.89 25.70
C ARG A 154 -11.53 -6.56 24.86
N VAL A 155 -12.65 -7.25 25.10
CA VAL A 155 -13.88 -7.11 24.30
C VAL A 155 -14.72 -5.90 24.75
N GLU A 156 -14.71 -5.54 26.03
CA GLU A 156 -15.44 -4.36 26.54
C GLU A 156 -14.97 -3.06 25.86
N THR A 157 -13.69 -2.95 25.52
CA THR A 157 -13.18 -1.80 24.78
C THR A 157 -13.83 -1.69 23.38
N LEU A 158 -14.29 -2.80 22.81
CA LEU A 158 -14.94 -2.86 21.50
C LEU A 158 -16.43 -2.51 21.56
N THR A 159 -17.05 -2.42 22.75
CA THR A 159 -18.48 -2.12 22.91
C THR A 159 -18.77 -0.64 23.08
N ALA A 160 -17.74 0.22 23.10
CA ALA A 160 -17.90 1.66 23.16
C ALA A 160 -18.80 2.16 22.02
N ASP A 161 -19.66 3.14 22.29
CA ASP A 161 -20.69 3.62 21.35
C ASP A 161 -20.12 4.14 20.01
N THR A 162 -18.84 4.51 20.00
CA THR A 162 -18.13 4.99 18.80
C THR A 162 -17.45 3.87 18.01
N ASN A 163 -17.52 2.61 18.45
CA ASN A 163 -16.81 1.52 17.81
C ASN A 163 -17.61 0.95 16.62
N PRO A 164 -17.02 0.84 15.41
CA PRO A 164 -17.69 0.30 14.23
C PRO A 164 -18.11 -1.17 14.36
N LEU A 165 -17.59 -1.92 15.34
CA LEU A 165 -17.95 -3.31 15.60
C LEU A 165 -19.17 -3.48 16.52
N ARG A 166 -19.71 -2.39 17.07
CA ARG A 166 -20.93 -2.43 17.90
C ARG A 166 -22.16 -2.64 17.01
N HIS A 167 -22.78 -3.81 17.09
CA HIS A 167 -24.10 -4.03 16.49
C HIS A 167 -25.17 -3.34 17.35
N THR A 168 -26.09 -2.63 16.70
CA THR A 168 -27.32 -2.07 17.30
C THR A 168 -28.47 -3.04 17.21
#